data_AF-A0ABD3RSB2-F1
#
_entry.id   AF-A0ABD3RSB2-F1
#
_cell.length_a   1.000
_cell.length_b   1.000
_cell.length_c   1.000
_cell.angle_alpha   90.00
_cell.angle_beta   90.00
_cell.angle_gamma   90.00
#
_symmetry.space_group_name_H-M   'P 1'
#
loop_
_entity.id
_entity.type
_entity.pdbx_description
1 polymer ?
#
loop_
_entity_poly.entity_id
_entity_poly.type
_entity_poly.pdbx_seq_one_letter_code
_entity_poly.pdbx_strand_id
1 'polypeptide(L)'
;MKNYVPPSERSTTLLRMSPVDLPPPLRLTASHPHRSLTSMSSSAVTTTTTTSSPSSSSTTRPPRTPGKARTLGLLTFDLDDSLYPIDPVLSDANSAFASILDGFGYASSDIGPEDVVETGRKIREEAGPIAGSAMTHTEVRMRAIRREMERRVSCSDGRPVSESDVERVYLAWERERHHSAERHLYPEVVPTLRRIREEYPNVVIGAVTDGRANPLRMVFTLAPHFDFCTSWEDDASGRDGFFKELRDANGQADLQWIYRTAYEKYAKIAVDRGLSRPPMLDGENDVDRPAWIHVGDDLAYDVGGSASCGADTILLDLDKEYRQTAKTRFLWGSEAVMPSWNTASGEEIANRKAMNDAAEMMVDKRVSRLSMLFDAIEEILKGE
;
A
#
# COMPACT_ATOMS: atom_id res chain seq x y z
N MET A 1 51.15 37.27 -29.17
CA MET A 1 51.39 35.82 -29.24
C MET A 1 51.80 35.34 -27.86
N LYS A 2 50.89 34.68 -27.14
CA LYS A 2 51.12 34.10 -25.80
C LYS A 2 50.96 32.58 -25.94
N ASN A 3 51.99 31.85 -25.52
CA ASN A 3 52.09 30.40 -25.65
C ASN A 3 51.17 29.71 -24.63
N TYR A 4 50.31 28.83 -25.15
CA TYR A 4 49.44 27.95 -24.38
C TYR A 4 50.15 26.61 -24.17
N VAL A 5 50.22 26.16 -22.92
CA VAL A 5 50.79 24.86 -22.51
C VAL A 5 49.64 24.02 -21.95
N PRO A 6 49.38 22.80 -22.47
CA PRO A 6 48.30 21.95 -21.97
C PRO A 6 48.68 21.24 -20.66
N PRO A 7 47.72 20.92 -19.79
CA PRO A 7 47.98 20.32 -18.49
C PRO A 7 48.25 18.81 -18.60
N SER A 8 49.28 18.36 -17.87
CA SER A 8 49.72 16.97 -17.74
C SER A 8 48.73 16.11 -16.96
N GLU A 9 48.53 14.89 -17.45
CA GLU A 9 47.73 13.80 -16.87
C GLU A 9 48.11 13.51 -15.41
N ARG A 10 47.11 13.54 -14.52
CA ARG A 10 47.24 13.05 -13.15
C ARG A 10 46.78 11.59 -13.09
N SER A 11 47.73 10.71 -12.83
CA SER A 11 47.55 9.29 -12.57
C SER A 11 46.78 9.08 -11.25
N THR A 12 45.59 8.47 -11.32
CA THR A 12 44.79 8.04 -10.18
C THR A 12 45.16 6.61 -9.80
N THR A 13 45.97 6.46 -8.76
CA THR A 13 46.28 5.18 -8.13
C THR A 13 45.06 4.69 -7.34
N LEU A 14 44.37 3.67 -7.86
CA LEU A 14 43.29 2.96 -7.16
C LEU A 14 43.88 2.09 -6.04
N LEU A 15 43.57 2.44 -4.79
CA LEU A 15 43.87 1.65 -3.60
C LEU A 15 42.92 0.46 -3.52
N ARG A 16 43.50 -0.73 -3.71
CA ARG A 16 42.83 -2.04 -3.62
C ARG A 16 42.66 -2.41 -2.15
N MET A 17 41.45 -2.28 -1.60
CA MET A 17 41.12 -2.79 -0.27
C MET A 17 40.86 -4.30 -0.33
N SER A 18 41.50 -5.04 0.59
CA SER A 18 41.36 -6.50 0.74
C SER A 18 40.05 -6.85 1.48
N PRO A 19 39.41 -8.00 1.16
CA PRO A 19 38.17 -8.42 1.79
C PRO A 19 38.45 -9.04 3.16
N VAL A 20 37.81 -8.51 4.22
CA VAL A 20 37.80 -9.10 5.55
C VAL A 20 36.33 -9.36 5.93
N ASP A 21 36.06 -10.64 6.22
CA ASP A 21 34.98 -11.22 7.03
C ASP A 21 33.54 -10.71 6.81
N LEU A 22 32.86 -11.30 5.82
CA LEU A 22 31.41 -11.39 5.81
C LEU A 22 30.96 -12.71 6.47
N PRO A 23 29.98 -12.69 7.40
CA PRO A 23 29.44 -13.90 8.00
C PRO A 23 28.67 -14.74 6.96
N PRO A 24 28.64 -16.08 7.11
CA PRO A 24 28.00 -16.97 6.15
C PRO A 24 26.47 -16.82 6.17
N PRO A 25 25.79 -17.01 5.02
CA PRO A 25 24.34 -16.93 4.96
C PRO A 25 23.68 -18.08 5.72
N LEU A 26 22.64 -17.74 6.49
CA LEU A 26 21.80 -18.68 7.22
C LEU A 26 21.11 -19.64 6.25
N ARG A 27 21.38 -20.95 6.40
CA ARG A 27 20.66 -22.02 5.71
C ARG A 27 19.23 -22.11 6.24
N LEU A 28 18.24 -21.72 5.44
CA LEU A 28 16.86 -22.14 5.65
C LEU A 28 16.70 -23.60 5.19
N THR A 29 16.53 -24.52 6.15
CA THR A 29 16.11 -25.90 5.87
C THR A 29 14.59 -25.96 5.85
N ALA A 30 13.99 -26.04 4.66
CA ALA A 30 12.58 -26.35 4.50
C ALA A 30 12.39 -27.87 4.55
N SER A 31 11.74 -28.37 5.60
CA SER A 31 11.19 -29.74 5.64
C SER A 31 9.78 -29.67 6.19
N HIS A 32 8.77 -29.86 5.33
CA HIS A 32 7.41 -30.21 5.73
C HIS A 32 6.94 -31.41 4.89
N PRO A 33 6.37 -32.46 5.52
CA PRO A 33 5.95 -33.67 4.83
C PRO A 33 4.57 -33.52 4.18
N HIS A 34 4.44 -34.12 3.00
CA HIS A 34 3.18 -34.34 2.29
C HIS A 34 2.16 -35.07 3.18
N ARG A 35 0.95 -34.51 3.28
CA ARG A 35 -0.22 -35.22 3.83
C ARG A 35 -1.21 -35.51 2.70
N SER A 36 -1.41 -36.80 2.48
CA SER A 36 -2.32 -37.39 1.48
C SER A 36 -3.78 -37.08 1.82
N LEU A 37 -4.56 -36.63 0.84
CA LEU A 37 -6.01 -36.46 0.93
C LEU A 37 -6.71 -37.73 0.44
N THR A 38 -7.36 -38.44 1.35
CA THR A 38 -8.34 -39.49 1.03
C THR A 38 -9.76 -38.91 1.05
N SER A 39 -10.43 -39.07 -0.10
CA SER A 39 -11.87 -39.29 -0.33
C SER A 39 -12.80 -39.17 0.87
N MET A 40 -13.82 -38.30 0.76
CA MET A 40 -15.12 -38.49 1.41
C MET A 40 -16.26 -38.11 0.45
N SER A 41 -17.27 -38.98 0.48
CA SER A 41 -18.44 -39.07 -0.39
C SER A 41 -19.47 -37.96 -0.19
N SER A 42 -20.21 -37.71 -1.28
CA SER A 42 -21.37 -36.83 -1.37
C SER A 42 -22.53 -37.30 -0.50
N SER A 43 -23.20 -36.35 0.15
CA SER A 43 -24.60 -36.49 0.58
C SER A 43 -25.31 -35.18 0.33
N ALA A 44 -26.39 -35.25 -0.43
CA ALA A 44 -27.23 -34.13 -0.80
C ALA A 44 -28.07 -33.67 0.40
N VAL A 45 -28.00 -32.38 0.72
CA VAL A 45 -28.88 -31.72 1.68
C VAL A 45 -29.68 -30.65 0.93
N THR A 46 -30.98 -30.89 0.82
CA THR A 46 -31.98 -29.95 0.32
C THR A 46 -32.10 -28.79 1.31
N THR A 47 -31.76 -27.57 0.90
CA THR A 47 -31.88 -26.38 1.75
C THR A 47 -32.91 -25.44 1.17
N THR A 48 -33.94 -25.17 1.96
CA THR A 48 -35.05 -24.25 1.69
C THR A 48 -34.56 -22.81 1.80
N THR A 49 -34.75 -22.03 0.74
CA THR A 49 -34.32 -20.62 0.66
C THR A 49 -35.35 -19.72 1.35
N THR A 50 -35.06 -19.27 2.57
CA THR A 50 -35.75 -18.12 3.20
C THR A 50 -34.93 -16.86 2.92
N THR A 51 -35.49 -16.01 2.07
CA THR A 51 -34.94 -14.70 1.71
C THR A 51 -35.22 -13.70 2.84
N SER A 52 -34.27 -13.56 3.77
CA SER A 52 -34.25 -12.44 4.71
C SER A 52 -33.32 -11.36 4.18
N SER A 53 -33.89 -10.26 3.72
CA SER A 53 -33.15 -9.05 3.32
C SER A 53 -32.38 -8.49 4.52
N PRO A 54 -31.06 -8.26 4.43
CA PRO A 54 -30.32 -7.58 5.48
C PRO A 54 -30.76 -6.11 5.53
N SER A 55 -31.32 -5.70 6.67
CA SER A 55 -31.57 -4.29 6.96
C SER A 55 -30.24 -3.58 7.16
N SER A 56 -29.85 -2.73 6.21
CA SER A 56 -28.70 -1.85 6.27
C SER A 56 -28.88 -0.80 7.37
N SER A 57 -28.46 -1.10 8.59
CA SER A 57 -28.30 -0.10 9.63
C SER A 57 -27.09 0.76 9.28
N SER A 58 -27.32 1.97 8.78
CA SER A 58 -26.28 2.99 8.73
C SER A 58 -25.78 3.21 10.16
N THR A 59 -24.59 2.71 10.47
CA THR A 59 -24.02 2.79 11.81
C THR A 59 -23.48 4.21 12.00
N THR A 60 -24.38 5.16 12.25
CA THR A 60 -23.99 6.53 12.58
C THR A 60 -23.27 6.49 13.91
N ARG A 61 -21.97 6.83 13.92
CA ARG A 61 -21.13 6.85 15.14
C ARG A 61 -21.86 7.70 16.19
N PRO A 62 -22.09 7.19 17.42
CA PRO A 62 -22.76 7.97 18.44
C PRO A 62 -21.99 9.28 18.68
N PRO A 63 -22.70 10.40 18.88
CA PRO A 63 -22.07 11.70 19.11
C PRO A 63 -21.16 11.62 20.34
N ARG A 64 -19.93 12.14 20.20
CA ARG A 64 -18.93 12.12 21.26
C ARG A 64 -19.38 12.97 22.44
N THR A 65 -19.18 12.46 23.65
CA THR A 65 -19.39 13.24 24.87
C THR A 65 -18.21 14.21 25.05
N PRO A 66 -18.43 15.53 25.01
CA PRO A 66 -17.36 16.49 25.25
C PRO A 66 -16.88 16.39 26.71
N GLY A 67 -15.57 16.27 26.95
CA GLY A 67 -15.02 16.53 28.28
C GLY A 67 -13.79 15.73 28.76
N LYS A 68 -13.36 14.66 28.07
CA LYS A 68 -12.15 13.91 28.47
C LYS A 68 -11.21 13.74 27.28
N ALA A 69 -10.03 14.35 27.40
CA ALA A 69 -8.95 14.17 26.42
C ALA A 69 -8.55 12.69 26.35
N ARG A 70 -8.46 12.15 25.13
CA ARG A 70 -8.02 10.78 24.88
C ARG A 70 -6.50 10.72 24.77
N THR A 71 -5.93 9.57 25.10
CA THR A 71 -4.52 9.27 24.82
C THR A 71 -4.38 8.68 23.42
N LEU A 72 -3.42 9.12 22.61
CA LEU A 72 -3.12 8.49 21.32
C LEU A 72 -2.48 7.11 21.53
N GLY A 73 -3.12 6.05 21.05
CA GLY A 73 -2.62 4.68 21.14
C GLY A 73 -2.06 4.16 19.83
N LEU A 74 -2.81 4.35 18.73
CA LEU A 74 -2.46 3.88 17.40
C LEU A 74 -2.55 5.01 16.38
N LEU A 75 -1.51 5.17 15.58
CA LEU A 75 -1.50 6.04 14.40
C LEU A 75 -1.11 5.22 13.18
N THR A 76 -2.00 5.11 12.20
CA THR A 76 -1.74 4.37 10.97
C THR A 76 -1.68 5.30 9.76
N PHE A 77 -0.77 5.04 8.83
CA PHE A 77 -0.62 5.82 7.60
C PHE A 77 -0.85 4.96 6.37
N ASP A 78 -1.53 5.51 5.36
CA ASP A 78 -1.26 5.12 3.97
C ASP A 78 0.11 5.68 3.52
N LEU A 79 0.62 5.21 2.38
CA LEU A 79 1.97 5.48 1.91
C LEU A 79 2.00 6.27 0.60
N ASP A 80 1.42 5.71 -0.46
CA ASP A 80 1.52 6.26 -1.81
C ASP A 80 0.61 7.48 -1.93
N ASP A 81 1.12 8.64 -2.35
CA ASP A 81 0.41 9.94 -2.33
C ASP A 81 0.14 10.54 -0.93
N SER A 82 0.32 9.76 0.14
CA SER A 82 0.26 10.22 1.54
C SER A 82 1.62 10.70 2.10
N LEU A 83 2.69 9.93 1.92
CA LEU A 83 4.03 10.25 2.44
C LEU A 83 5.02 10.68 1.35
N TYR A 84 4.70 10.40 0.09
CA TYR A 84 5.47 10.76 -1.09
C TYR A 84 4.56 10.75 -2.32
N PRO A 85 4.85 11.52 -3.38
CA PRO A 85 4.05 11.49 -4.59
C PRO A 85 4.37 10.21 -5.37
N ILE A 86 3.34 9.46 -5.76
CA ILE A 86 3.53 8.14 -6.39
C ILE A 86 4.06 8.22 -7.82
N ASP A 87 3.73 9.28 -8.55
CA ASP A 87 4.10 9.46 -9.96
C ASP A 87 5.63 9.41 -10.22
N PRO A 88 6.47 10.26 -9.59
CA PRO A 88 7.92 10.18 -9.78
C PRO A 88 8.51 8.86 -9.26
N VAL A 89 7.90 8.25 -8.26
CA VAL A 89 8.33 6.95 -7.72
C VAL A 89 8.16 5.84 -8.74
N LEU A 90 7.01 5.80 -9.41
CA LEU A 90 6.76 4.84 -10.49
C LEU A 90 7.61 5.12 -11.72
N SER A 91 7.90 6.38 -12.04
CA SER A 91 8.79 6.76 -13.14
C SER A 91 10.22 6.21 -12.96
N ASP A 92 10.81 6.37 -11.76
CA ASP A 92 12.12 5.82 -11.43
C ASP A 92 12.12 4.28 -11.49
N ALA A 93 11.09 3.65 -10.89
CA ALA A 93 10.96 2.20 -10.90
C ALA A 93 10.82 1.64 -12.34
N ASN A 94 10.04 2.32 -13.18
CA ASN A 94 9.87 2.00 -14.60
C ASN A 94 11.19 2.14 -15.39
N SER A 95 12.06 3.07 -15.01
CA SER A 95 13.41 3.21 -15.59
C SER A 95 14.31 2.02 -15.21
N ALA A 96 14.28 1.58 -13.94
CA ALA A 96 15.00 0.38 -13.52
C ALA A 96 14.47 -0.90 -14.19
N PHE A 97 13.16 -0.98 -14.41
CA PHE A 97 12.51 -2.04 -15.17
C PHE A 97 13.01 -2.11 -16.62
N ALA A 98 13.06 -0.97 -17.31
CA ALA A 98 13.59 -0.93 -18.69
C ALA A 98 15.06 -1.34 -18.73
N SER A 99 15.87 -0.87 -17.77
CA SER A 99 17.29 -1.22 -17.69
C SER A 99 17.54 -2.71 -17.43
N ILE A 100 16.76 -3.36 -16.57
CA ILE A 100 16.95 -4.80 -16.31
C ILE A 100 16.52 -5.66 -17.50
N LEU A 101 15.50 -5.24 -18.25
CA LEU A 101 15.06 -5.93 -19.47
C LEU A 101 16.09 -5.86 -20.60
N ASP A 102 16.76 -4.71 -20.75
CA ASP A 102 17.87 -4.56 -21.70
C ASP A 102 19.00 -5.57 -21.39
N GLY A 103 19.29 -5.79 -20.11
CA GLY A 103 20.22 -6.82 -19.66
C GLY A 103 19.79 -8.27 -19.97
N PHE A 104 18.50 -8.50 -20.27
CA PHE A 104 17.97 -9.77 -20.75
C PHE A 104 17.89 -9.86 -22.29
N GLY A 105 18.33 -8.82 -23.00
CA GLY A 105 18.30 -8.73 -24.47
C GLY A 105 16.98 -8.21 -25.03
N TYR A 106 16.09 -7.67 -24.20
CA TYR A 106 14.87 -7.00 -24.65
C TYR A 106 15.14 -5.50 -24.71
N ALA A 107 15.26 -4.92 -25.91
CA ALA A 107 15.47 -3.49 -26.02
C ALA A 107 14.28 -2.73 -25.40
N SER A 108 14.52 -1.52 -24.88
CA SER A 108 13.43 -0.70 -24.32
C SER A 108 12.38 -0.30 -25.37
N SER A 109 12.73 -0.36 -26.65
CA SER A 109 11.78 -0.21 -27.78
C SER A 109 10.88 -1.44 -27.97
N ASP A 110 11.27 -2.59 -27.44
CA ASP A 110 10.55 -3.83 -27.58
C ASP A 110 9.52 -3.96 -26.46
N ILE A 111 9.96 -3.89 -25.20
CA ILE A 111 9.09 -3.99 -24.02
C ILE A 111 9.28 -2.74 -23.15
N GLY A 112 8.27 -1.88 -23.15
CA GLY A 112 8.18 -0.72 -22.28
C GLY A 112 7.30 -0.95 -21.04
N PRO A 113 7.40 -0.06 -20.03
CA PRO A 113 6.49 -0.07 -18.88
C PRO A 113 5.01 -0.01 -19.28
N GLU A 114 4.68 0.78 -20.31
CA GLU A 114 3.29 0.92 -20.78
C GLU A 114 2.73 -0.37 -21.41
N ASP A 115 3.58 -1.20 -22.05
CA ASP A 115 3.16 -2.51 -22.55
C ASP A 115 2.74 -3.45 -21.41
N VAL A 116 3.45 -3.39 -20.28
CA VAL A 116 3.14 -4.16 -19.07
C VAL A 116 1.84 -3.67 -18.44
N VAL A 117 1.62 -2.36 -18.37
CA VAL A 117 0.37 -1.78 -17.84
C VAL A 117 -0.82 -2.17 -18.72
N GLU A 118 -0.72 -1.99 -20.03
CA GLU A 118 -1.76 -2.36 -21.00
C GLU A 118 -2.08 -3.85 -20.93
N THR A 119 -1.04 -4.68 -20.85
CA THR A 119 -1.22 -6.13 -20.72
C THR A 119 -1.81 -6.52 -19.36
N GLY A 120 -1.46 -5.79 -18.30
CA GLY A 120 -2.08 -5.94 -16.99
C GLY A 120 -3.58 -5.66 -17.01
N ARG A 121 -4.00 -4.61 -17.73
CA ARG A 121 -5.43 -4.29 -17.94
C ARG A 121 -6.15 -5.42 -18.66
N LYS A 122 -5.57 -5.95 -19.74
CA LYS A 122 -6.11 -7.11 -20.48
C LYS A 122 -6.21 -8.35 -19.60
N ILE A 123 -5.20 -8.62 -18.77
CA ILE A 123 -5.23 -9.76 -17.84
C ILE A 123 -6.40 -9.66 -16.86
N ARG A 124 -6.66 -8.46 -16.30
CA ARG A 124 -7.81 -8.25 -15.41
C ARG A 124 -9.14 -8.40 -16.17
N GLU A 125 -9.25 -7.85 -17.37
CA GLU A 125 -10.44 -7.96 -18.22
C GLU A 125 -10.73 -9.43 -18.59
N GLU A 126 -9.71 -10.19 -19.02
CA GLU A 126 -9.81 -11.62 -19.36
C GLU A 126 -10.26 -12.47 -18.16
N ALA A 127 -9.87 -12.08 -16.94
CA ALA A 127 -10.31 -12.75 -15.70
C ALA A 127 -11.78 -12.45 -15.35
N GLY A 128 -12.37 -11.41 -15.95
CA GLY A 128 -13.72 -10.93 -15.64
C GLY A 128 -13.76 -10.02 -14.40
N PRO A 129 -14.89 -9.33 -14.14
CA PRO A 129 -14.96 -8.24 -13.16
C PRO A 129 -14.63 -8.68 -11.74
N ILE A 130 -15.06 -9.87 -11.33
CA ILE A 130 -14.83 -10.38 -9.97
C ILE A 130 -13.37 -10.83 -9.81
N ALA A 131 -12.93 -11.79 -10.63
CA ALA A 131 -11.58 -12.34 -10.48
C ALA A 131 -10.49 -11.34 -10.89
N GLY A 132 -10.78 -10.47 -11.86
CA GLY A 132 -9.91 -9.39 -12.32
C GLY A 132 -9.69 -8.34 -11.25
N SER A 133 -10.75 -7.84 -10.59
CA SER A 133 -10.62 -6.97 -9.42
C SER A 133 -9.88 -7.67 -8.27
N ALA A 134 -9.95 -9.00 -8.24
CA ALA A 134 -9.32 -9.80 -7.19
C ALA A 134 -7.83 -10.05 -7.30
N MET A 135 -7.23 -9.70 -8.43
CA MET A 135 -5.80 -9.88 -8.62
C MET A 135 -5.02 -8.79 -7.90
N THR A 136 -3.92 -9.18 -7.25
CA THR A 136 -2.97 -8.22 -6.65
C THR A 136 -2.19 -7.46 -7.73
N HIS A 137 -1.65 -6.29 -7.41
CA HIS A 137 -0.79 -5.56 -8.34
C HIS A 137 0.45 -6.38 -8.71
N THR A 138 1.04 -7.09 -7.75
CA THR A 138 2.18 -7.99 -8.02
C THR A 138 1.81 -9.11 -8.98
N GLU A 139 0.69 -9.80 -8.75
CA GLU A 139 0.26 -10.91 -9.60
C GLU A 139 0.01 -10.43 -11.04
N VAL A 140 -0.72 -9.33 -11.21
CA VAL A 140 -1.00 -8.75 -12.52
C VAL A 140 0.30 -8.33 -13.21
N ARG A 141 1.20 -7.64 -12.49
CA ARG A 141 2.46 -7.17 -13.06
C ARG A 141 3.38 -8.33 -13.47
N MET A 142 3.54 -9.35 -12.63
CA MET A 142 4.35 -10.53 -12.97
C MET A 142 3.79 -11.29 -14.18
N ARG A 143 2.47 -11.52 -14.23
CA ARG A 143 1.83 -12.15 -15.39
C ARG A 143 1.98 -11.31 -16.66
N ALA A 144 1.88 -9.99 -16.55
CA ALA A 144 2.07 -9.08 -17.67
C ALA A 144 3.52 -9.09 -18.18
N ILE A 145 4.51 -9.02 -17.28
CA ILE A 145 5.94 -9.14 -17.62
C ILE A 145 6.20 -10.45 -18.37
N ARG A 146 5.74 -11.58 -17.81
CA ARG A 146 5.86 -12.90 -18.46
C ARG A 146 5.30 -12.88 -19.87
N ARG A 147 4.05 -12.41 -20.02
CA ARG A 147 3.35 -12.40 -21.30
C ARG A 147 4.06 -11.51 -22.33
N GLU A 148 4.59 -10.37 -21.93
CA GLU A 148 5.37 -9.49 -22.82
C GLU A 148 6.70 -10.09 -23.26
N MET A 149 7.41 -10.73 -22.32
CA MET A 149 8.67 -11.42 -22.61
C MET A 149 8.45 -12.63 -23.54
N GLU A 150 7.38 -13.41 -23.33
CA GLU A 150 7.03 -14.59 -24.13
C GLU A 150 6.63 -14.22 -25.56
N ARG A 151 5.86 -13.14 -25.76
CA ARG A 151 5.50 -12.64 -27.10
C ARG A 151 6.71 -12.26 -27.95
N ARG A 152 7.83 -11.91 -27.31
CA ARG A 152 9.03 -11.39 -27.95
C ARG A 152 10.23 -12.34 -27.83
N VAL A 153 9.99 -13.63 -27.54
CA VAL A 153 11.03 -14.67 -27.51
C VAL A 153 11.81 -14.76 -28.82
N SER A 154 11.23 -14.35 -29.95
CA SER A 154 11.96 -14.23 -31.22
C SER A 154 13.10 -13.21 -31.21
N CYS A 155 13.12 -12.28 -30.25
CA CYS A 155 14.18 -11.28 -30.07
C CYS A 155 15.25 -11.70 -29.04
N SER A 156 15.03 -12.77 -28.27
CA SER A 156 16.02 -13.33 -27.33
C SER A 156 16.75 -14.53 -27.95
N ASP A 157 17.69 -15.14 -27.23
CA ASP A 157 18.46 -16.33 -27.65
C ASP A 157 17.60 -17.59 -27.95
N GLY A 158 16.30 -17.45 -28.15
CA GLY A 158 15.33 -18.54 -28.35
C GLY A 158 15.06 -19.35 -27.07
N ARG A 159 15.59 -18.92 -25.92
CA ARG A 159 15.36 -19.58 -24.64
C ARG A 159 13.96 -19.28 -24.11
N PRO A 160 13.21 -20.27 -23.61
CA PRO A 160 11.94 -20.04 -22.93
C PRO A 160 12.11 -19.09 -21.73
N VAL A 161 11.11 -18.24 -21.49
CA VAL A 161 11.09 -17.31 -20.34
C VAL A 161 10.88 -18.10 -19.05
N SER A 162 11.90 -18.15 -18.20
CA SER A 162 11.81 -18.84 -16.92
C SER A 162 11.10 -17.97 -15.87
N GLU A 163 10.54 -18.59 -14.82
CA GLU A 163 9.96 -17.85 -13.68
C GLU A 163 10.99 -16.95 -13.00
N SER A 164 12.23 -17.44 -12.86
CA SER A 164 13.31 -16.65 -12.27
C SER A 164 13.66 -15.40 -13.07
N ASP A 165 13.50 -15.41 -14.40
CA ASP A 165 13.72 -14.21 -15.21
C ASP A 165 12.64 -13.15 -14.89
N VAL A 166 11.37 -13.56 -14.84
CA VAL A 166 10.23 -12.69 -14.50
C VAL A 166 10.37 -12.12 -13.09
N GLU A 167 10.67 -12.96 -12.11
CA GLU A 167 10.91 -12.56 -10.73
C GLU A 167 12.05 -11.55 -10.62
N ARG A 168 13.17 -11.77 -11.33
CA ARG A 168 14.31 -10.83 -11.31
C ARG A 168 13.93 -9.46 -11.86
N VAL A 169 13.17 -9.40 -12.95
CA VAL A 169 12.68 -8.14 -13.53
C VAL A 169 11.73 -7.44 -12.55
N TYR A 170 10.76 -8.17 -12.00
CA TYR A 170 9.82 -7.63 -11.02
C TYR A 170 10.53 -7.11 -9.75
N LEU A 171 11.44 -7.90 -9.17
CA LEU A 171 12.18 -7.53 -7.95
C LEU A 171 13.12 -6.34 -8.17
N ALA A 172 13.60 -6.10 -9.39
CA ALA A 172 14.36 -4.90 -9.71
C ALA A 172 13.46 -3.66 -9.67
N TRP A 173 12.28 -3.74 -10.29
CA TRP A 173 11.27 -2.69 -10.25
C TRP A 173 10.78 -2.41 -8.82
N GLU A 174 10.45 -3.45 -8.05
CA GLU A 174 9.95 -3.32 -6.68
C GLU A 174 11.00 -2.69 -5.75
N ARG A 175 12.27 -3.10 -5.86
CA ARG A 175 13.37 -2.51 -5.08
C ARG A 175 13.56 -1.04 -5.40
N GLU A 176 13.57 -0.69 -6.69
CA GLU A 176 13.72 0.70 -7.08
C GLU A 176 12.52 1.55 -6.62
N ARG A 177 11.30 1.01 -6.67
CA ARG A 177 10.11 1.69 -6.12
C ARG A 177 10.30 2.06 -4.64
N HIS A 178 10.85 1.16 -3.82
CA HIS A 178 11.12 1.46 -2.40
C HIS A 178 12.21 2.52 -2.22
N HIS A 179 13.32 2.41 -2.96
CA HIS A 179 14.39 3.42 -2.89
C HIS A 179 13.93 4.78 -3.39
N SER A 180 13.11 4.82 -4.44
CA SER A 180 12.59 6.05 -5.02
C SER A 180 11.59 6.72 -4.08
N ALA A 181 10.70 5.96 -3.43
CA ALA A 181 9.83 6.50 -2.38
C ALA A 181 10.62 7.19 -1.26
N GLU A 182 11.74 6.59 -0.82
CA GLU A 182 12.62 7.20 0.18
C GLU A 182 13.28 8.51 -0.31
N ARG A 183 13.61 8.61 -1.61
CA ARG A 183 14.17 9.85 -2.20
C ARG A 183 13.13 10.94 -2.41
N HIS A 184 11.87 10.57 -2.63
CA HIS A 184 10.77 11.50 -2.93
C HIS A 184 9.82 11.76 -1.75
N LEU A 185 10.22 11.40 -0.53
CA LEU A 185 9.46 11.77 0.67
C LEU A 185 9.13 13.25 0.68
N TYR A 186 7.90 13.59 1.08
CA TYR A 186 7.56 14.97 1.33
C TYR A 186 8.47 15.51 2.45
N PRO A 187 9.01 16.74 2.33
CA PRO A 187 10.03 17.26 3.24
C PRO A 187 9.63 17.23 4.73
N GLU A 188 8.34 17.33 5.01
CA GLU A 188 7.78 17.41 6.36
C GLU A 188 7.55 16.05 7.03
N VAL A 189 7.56 14.93 6.29
CA VAL A 189 7.21 13.61 6.83
C VAL A 189 8.09 13.23 8.02
N VAL A 190 9.42 13.23 7.84
CA VAL A 190 10.36 12.81 8.89
C VAL A 190 10.31 13.76 10.10
N PRO A 191 10.36 15.10 9.94
CA PRO A 191 10.14 16.03 11.05
C PRO A 191 8.83 15.80 11.81
N THR A 192 7.72 15.60 11.10
CA THR A 192 6.40 15.37 11.71
C THR A 192 6.35 14.06 12.48
N LEU A 193 6.84 12.95 11.90
CA LEU A 193 6.90 11.65 12.58
C LEU A 193 7.80 11.68 13.82
N ARG A 194 8.92 12.42 13.77
CA ARG A 194 9.78 12.62 14.93
C ARG A 194 9.05 13.36 16.05
N ARG A 195 8.39 14.47 15.73
CA ARG A 195 7.60 15.25 16.70
C ARG A 195 6.50 14.39 17.34
N ILE A 196 5.78 13.59 16.55
CA ILE A 196 4.75 12.67 17.05
C ILE A 196 5.34 11.67 18.04
N ARG A 197 6.51 11.07 17.75
CA ARG A 197 7.18 10.14 18.67
C ARG A 197 7.67 10.82 19.96
N GLU A 198 8.12 12.07 19.88
CA GLU A 198 8.56 12.84 21.04
C GLU A 198 7.39 13.18 21.99
N GLU A 199 6.26 13.62 21.43
CA GLU A 199 5.08 14.05 22.20
C GLU A 199 4.20 12.87 22.66
N TYR A 200 4.19 11.78 21.89
CA TYR A 200 3.44 10.55 22.20
C TYR A 200 4.37 9.33 22.25
N PRO A 201 5.26 9.21 23.25
CA PRO A 201 6.29 8.15 23.27
C PRO A 201 5.74 6.72 23.30
N ASN A 202 4.49 6.54 23.72
CA ASN A 202 3.81 5.23 23.77
C ASN A 202 2.99 4.92 22.51
N VAL A 203 2.89 5.84 21.55
CA VAL A 203 2.12 5.61 20.32
C VAL A 203 2.73 4.47 19.52
N VAL A 204 1.87 3.59 19.02
CA VAL A 204 2.24 2.62 17.99
C VAL A 204 1.99 3.24 16.63
N ILE A 205 3.01 3.30 15.78
CA ILE A 205 2.89 3.84 14.43
C ILE A 205 2.93 2.70 13.42
N GLY A 206 1.89 2.56 12.60
CA GLY A 206 1.78 1.52 11.58
C GLY A 206 1.58 2.07 10.18
N ALA A 207 1.87 1.26 9.16
CA ALA A 207 1.43 1.51 7.80
C ALA A 207 0.36 0.51 7.37
N VAL A 208 -0.61 0.98 6.61
CA VAL A 208 -1.69 0.20 5.99
C VAL A 208 -1.70 0.60 4.52
N THR A 209 -1.50 -0.35 3.60
CA THR A 209 -1.39 -0.05 2.16
C THR A 209 -2.06 -1.13 1.31
N ASP A 210 -2.60 -0.73 0.18
CA ASP A 210 -3.15 -1.64 -0.85
C ASP A 210 -2.07 -2.24 -1.76
N GLY A 211 -0.87 -1.66 -1.77
CA GLY A 211 0.27 -2.08 -2.58
C GLY A 211 1.38 -2.78 -1.81
N ARG A 212 2.56 -2.88 -2.42
CA ARG A 212 3.79 -3.49 -1.83
C ARG A 212 4.70 -2.51 -1.10
N ALA A 213 4.33 -1.23 -1.01
CA ALA A 213 5.15 -0.27 -0.28
C ALA A 213 5.32 -0.72 1.18
N ASN A 214 6.53 -0.59 1.70
CA ASN A 214 6.80 -0.96 3.08
C ASN A 214 7.82 0.01 3.70
N PRO A 215 7.40 0.87 4.65
CA PRO A 215 8.29 1.85 5.26
C PRO A 215 9.43 1.19 6.06
N LEU A 216 9.25 -0.06 6.52
CA LEU A 216 10.30 -0.80 7.23
C LEU A 216 11.47 -1.19 6.31
N ARG A 217 11.30 -1.10 4.98
CA ARG A 217 12.38 -1.27 4.00
C ARG A 217 13.09 0.04 3.64
N MET A 218 12.57 1.19 4.08
CA MET A 218 13.16 2.53 3.87
C MET A 218 14.04 2.89 5.07
N VAL A 219 15.18 2.19 5.17
CA VAL A 219 15.99 2.09 6.39
C VAL A 219 16.68 3.39 6.80
N PHE A 220 16.83 4.35 5.89
CA PHE A 220 17.49 5.63 6.18
C PHE A 220 16.51 6.73 6.57
N THR A 221 15.20 6.50 6.41
CA THR A 221 14.16 7.51 6.62
C THR A 221 12.99 7.00 7.46
N LEU A 222 12.06 6.23 6.89
CA LEU A 222 10.79 5.88 7.55
C LEU A 222 10.94 4.71 8.53
N ALA A 223 11.79 3.72 8.27
CA ALA A 223 11.85 2.49 9.09
C ALA A 223 11.99 2.75 10.60
N PRO A 224 12.82 3.71 11.07
CA PRO A 224 12.94 4.04 12.50
C PRO A 224 11.65 4.57 13.15
N HIS A 225 10.69 5.04 12.35
CA HIS A 225 9.46 5.67 12.83
C HIS A 225 8.27 4.73 12.83
N PHE A 226 8.31 3.60 12.11
CA PHE A 226 7.20 2.64 12.00
C PHE A 226 7.45 1.38 12.81
N ASP A 227 6.41 0.89 13.48
CA ASP A 227 6.42 -0.33 14.28
C ASP A 227 5.95 -1.56 13.48
N PHE A 228 5.08 -1.36 12.48
CA PHE A 228 4.63 -2.41 11.59
C PHE A 228 4.17 -1.86 10.24
N CYS A 229 4.04 -2.76 9.28
CA CYS A 229 3.36 -2.52 8.00
C CYS A 229 2.35 -3.66 7.77
N THR A 230 1.18 -3.33 7.24
CA THR A 230 0.18 -4.28 6.77
C THR A 230 -0.14 -3.93 5.32
N SER A 231 0.01 -4.89 4.42
CA SER A 231 -0.24 -4.73 3.00
C SER A 231 -1.38 -5.67 2.56
N TRP A 232 -2.22 -5.22 1.62
CA TRP A 232 -3.20 -6.09 0.95
C TRP A 232 -2.56 -7.27 0.25
N GLU A 233 -1.29 -7.15 -0.12
CA GLU A 233 -0.59 -8.18 -0.86
C GLU A 233 0.06 -9.26 0.01
N ASP A 234 0.14 -9.07 1.34
CA ASP A 234 0.84 -9.97 2.26
C ASP A 234 0.00 -11.20 2.68
N ASP A 235 -1.33 -11.10 2.72
CA ASP A 235 -2.21 -12.19 3.14
C ASP A 235 -3.08 -12.69 1.99
N ALA A 236 -2.61 -13.74 1.30
CA ALA A 236 -3.38 -14.39 0.25
C ALA A 236 -4.61 -15.14 0.78
N SER A 237 -4.66 -15.50 2.07
CA SER A 237 -5.79 -16.20 2.70
C SER A 237 -6.88 -15.25 3.22
N GLY A 238 -6.50 -14.06 3.73
CA GLY A 238 -7.44 -13.01 4.11
C GLY A 238 -8.20 -12.38 2.92
N ARG A 239 -7.67 -12.57 1.70
CA ARG A 239 -8.29 -12.10 0.45
C ARG A 239 -9.68 -12.67 0.18
N ASP A 240 -9.96 -13.90 0.58
CA ASP A 240 -11.31 -14.48 0.39
C ASP A 240 -12.37 -13.69 1.20
N GLY A 241 -11.99 -13.14 2.35
CA GLY A 241 -12.82 -12.23 3.15
C GLY A 241 -13.02 -10.88 2.48
N PHE A 242 -11.93 -10.29 1.96
CA PHE A 242 -11.95 -9.04 1.20
C PHE A 242 -12.83 -9.11 -0.06
N PHE A 243 -12.77 -10.20 -0.83
CA PHE A 243 -13.62 -10.32 -2.02
C PHE A 243 -15.06 -10.58 -1.69
N LYS A 244 -15.36 -11.12 -0.50
CA LYS A 244 -16.73 -11.12 -0.01
C LYS A 244 -17.19 -9.69 0.31
N GLU A 245 -16.36 -8.91 1.00
CA GLU A 245 -16.64 -7.50 1.35
C GLU A 245 -16.82 -6.62 0.09
N LEU A 246 -15.91 -6.68 -0.89
CA LEU A 246 -16.02 -5.94 -2.16
C LEU A 246 -17.21 -6.36 -3.02
N ARG A 247 -17.62 -7.65 -2.97
CA ARG A 247 -18.78 -8.15 -3.73
C ARG A 247 -20.11 -7.79 -3.10
N ASP A 248 -20.16 -7.74 -1.77
CA ASP A 248 -21.35 -7.40 -1.00
C ASP A 248 -21.51 -5.88 -0.82
N ALA A 249 -20.44 -5.11 -1.07
CA ALA A 249 -20.44 -3.66 -1.12
C ALA A 249 -21.34 -3.12 -2.24
N ASN A 250 -22.64 -2.96 -1.95
CA ASN A 250 -23.57 -2.14 -2.73
C ASN A 250 -23.22 -0.63 -2.63
N GLY A 251 -21.96 -0.26 -2.84
CA GLY A 251 -21.42 1.07 -2.58
C GLY A 251 -21.05 1.35 -1.11
N GLN A 252 -21.08 0.34 -0.23
CA GLN A 252 -20.57 0.49 1.14
C GLN A 252 -19.09 0.15 1.20
N ALA A 253 -18.26 1.09 1.64
CA ALA A 253 -16.82 0.94 1.76
C ALA A 253 -16.43 0.06 2.97
N ASP A 254 -16.90 -1.18 3.01
CA ASP A 254 -16.58 -2.14 4.09
C ASP A 254 -15.22 -2.80 3.85
N LEU A 255 -14.15 -2.01 3.74
CA LEU A 255 -12.78 -2.49 3.58
C LEU A 255 -12.14 -2.82 4.93
N GLN A 256 -12.85 -3.56 5.77
CA GLN A 256 -12.57 -3.61 7.20
C GLN A 256 -11.41 -4.54 7.55
N TRP A 257 -11.19 -5.61 6.76
CA TRP A 257 -10.26 -6.68 7.12
C TRP A 257 -8.81 -6.19 7.35
N ILE A 258 -8.29 -5.29 6.52
CA ILE A 258 -6.90 -4.82 6.66
C ILE A 258 -6.75 -3.97 7.92
N TYR A 259 -7.76 -3.13 8.21
CA TYR A 259 -7.75 -2.24 9.36
C TYR A 259 -7.93 -3.02 10.66
N ARG A 260 -8.77 -4.06 10.65
CA ARG A 260 -8.85 -5.04 11.75
C ARG A 260 -7.48 -5.71 11.97
N THR A 261 -6.82 -6.16 10.91
CA THR A 261 -5.47 -6.75 10.98
C THR A 261 -4.44 -5.76 11.55
N ALA A 262 -4.49 -4.48 11.14
CA ALA A 262 -3.63 -3.44 11.67
C ALA A 262 -3.87 -3.20 13.17
N TYR A 263 -5.14 -3.19 13.60
CA TYR A 263 -5.50 -3.05 15.00
C TYR A 263 -5.07 -4.26 15.85
N GLU A 264 -5.15 -5.48 15.31
CA GLU A 264 -4.64 -6.68 15.98
C GLU A 264 -3.11 -6.63 16.18
N LYS A 265 -2.37 -6.16 15.17
CA LYS A 265 -0.92 -5.93 15.29
C LYS A 265 -0.62 -4.89 16.37
N TYR A 266 -1.37 -3.79 16.39
CA TYR A 266 -1.28 -2.80 17.47
C TYR A 266 -1.52 -3.42 18.85
N ALA A 267 -2.60 -4.19 19.01
CA ALA A 267 -2.94 -4.82 20.28
C ALA A 267 -1.83 -5.74 20.78
N LYS A 268 -1.19 -6.49 19.88
CA LYS A 268 -0.03 -7.32 20.19
C LYS A 268 1.18 -6.48 20.62
N ILE A 269 1.56 -5.47 19.83
CA ILE A 269 2.71 -4.60 20.12
C ILE A 269 2.52 -3.85 21.46
N ALA A 270 1.30 -3.39 21.74
CA ALA A 270 0.98 -2.72 22.99
C ALA A 270 1.25 -3.63 24.20
N VAL A 271 0.78 -4.89 24.14
CA VAL A 271 1.04 -5.89 25.19
C VAL A 271 2.54 -6.19 25.32
N ASP A 272 3.25 -6.36 24.20
CA ASP A 272 4.69 -6.65 24.19
C ASP A 272 5.52 -5.48 24.79
N ARG A 273 5.00 -4.24 24.71
CA ARG A 273 5.58 -3.04 25.34
C ARG A 273 5.17 -2.86 26.81
N GLY A 274 4.38 -3.77 27.37
CA GLY A 274 3.88 -3.66 28.74
C GLY A 274 2.77 -2.62 28.92
N LEU A 275 2.13 -2.18 27.83
CA LEU A 275 0.94 -1.33 27.88
C LEU A 275 -0.31 -2.19 28.14
N SER A 276 -1.37 -1.56 28.64
CA SER A 276 -2.67 -2.20 28.77
C SER A 276 -3.14 -2.70 27.40
N ARG A 277 -3.61 -3.96 27.34
CA ARG A 277 -4.19 -4.51 26.12
C ARG A 277 -5.36 -3.63 25.70
N PRO A 278 -5.35 -3.06 24.48
CA PRO A 278 -6.48 -2.27 24.02
C PRO A 278 -7.72 -3.17 23.91
N PRO A 279 -8.92 -2.64 24.19
CA PRO A 279 -10.15 -3.40 24.03
C PRO A 279 -10.32 -3.87 22.59
N MET A 280 -11.03 -4.99 22.40
CA MET A 280 -11.38 -5.48 21.07
C MET A 280 -12.33 -4.49 20.37
N LEU A 281 -12.29 -4.45 19.04
CA LEU A 281 -13.06 -3.48 18.24
C LEU A 281 -14.59 -3.64 18.38
N ASP A 282 -15.06 -4.79 18.85
CA ASP A 282 -16.48 -5.14 19.03
C ASP A 282 -16.99 -4.92 20.46
N GLY A 283 -16.16 -4.42 21.38
CA GLY A 283 -16.56 -4.18 22.77
C GLY A 283 -17.43 -2.92 22.95
N GLU A 284 -18.57 -3.05 23.65
CA GLU A 284 -19.54 -1.96 23.91
C GLU A 284 -18.99 -0.78 24.75
N ASN A 285 -17.80 -0.88 25.35
CA ASN A 285 -17.24 0.15 26.24
C ASN A 285 -16.08 0.92 25.61
N ASP A 286 -16.39 1.97 24.84
CA ASP A 286 -15.41 2.82 24.14
C ASP A 286 -14.80 3.94 25.03
N VAL A 287 -15.31 4.14 26.24
CA VAL A 287 -15.05 5.34 27.06
C VAL A 287 -13.57 5.51 27.47
N ASP A 288 -12.80 4.43 27.56
CA ASP A 288 -11.37 4.46 27.94
C ASP A 288 -10.44 3.90 26.85
N ARG A 289 -10.92 3.70 25.61
CA ARG A 289 -10.08 3.21 24.51
C ARG A 289 -9.13 4.31 24.03
N PRO A 290 -7.80 4.05 23.98
CA PRO A 290 -6.85 4.95 23.34
C PRO A 290 -7.31 5.32 21.92
N ALA A 291 -7.04 6.55 21.48
CA ALA A 291 -7.35 6.96 20.13
C ALA A 291 -6.58 6.13 19.11
N TRP A 292 -7.31 5.69 18.09
CA TRP A 292 -6.76 5.16 16.86
C TRP A 292 -7.08 6.16 15.77
N ILE A 293 -6.05 6.78 15.18
CA ILE A 293 -6.18 7.70 14.07
C ILE A 293 -5.56 7.05 12.83
N HIS A 294 -6.24 7.10 11.71
CA HIS A 294 -5.68 6.77 10.41
C HIS A 294 -5.55 8.03 9.54
N VAL A 295 -4.44 8.11 8.82
CA VAL A 295 -4.05 9.22 7.96
C VAL A 295 -3.81 8.70 6.56
N GLY A 296 -4.50 9.23 5.57
CA GLY A 296 -4.38 8.79 4.17
C GLY A 296 -4.96 9.80 3.20
N ASP A 297 -4.79 9.57 1.89
CA ASP A 297 -5.21 10.47 0.82
C ASP A 297 -6.45 10.00 0.05
N ASP A 298 -6.85 8.74 0.20
CA ASP A 298 -8.01 8.16 -0.47
C ASP A 298 -9.26 8.16 0.43
N LEU A 299 -10.35 8.74 -0.08
CA LEU A 299 -11.62 8.76 0.65
C LEU A 299 -12.17 7.36 0.90
N ALA A 300 -12.27 6.52 -0.12
CA ALA A 300 -12.88 5.20 0.03
C ALA A 300 -12.03 4.27 0.90
N TYR A 301 -10.74 4.18 0.59
CA TYR A 301 -9.86 3.14 1.13
C TYR A 301 -9.28 3.56 2.47
N ASP A 302 -8.86 4.83 2.61
CA ASP A 302 -8.25 5.31 3.85
C ASP A 302 -9.35 5.74 4.81
N VAL A 303 -10.19 6.69 4.41
CA VAL A 303 -11.23 7.22 5.31
C VAL A 303 -12.33 6.20 5.55
N GLY A 304 -12.98 5.73 4.49
CA GLY A 304 -14.13 4.81 4.57
C GLY A 304 -13.78 3.50 5.27
N GLY A 305 -12.68 2.85 4.84
CA GLY A 305 -12.23 1.57 5.39
C GLY A 305 -11.80 1.64 6.86
N SER A 306 -11.08 2.70 7.26
CA SER A 306 -10.62 2.84 8.65
C SER A 306 -11.72 3.30 9.60
N ALA A 307 -12.57 4.24 9.18
CA ALA A 307 -13.68 4.75 9.98
C ALA A 307 -14.71 3.65 10.30
N SER A 308 -14.98 2.75 9.35
CA SER A 308 -15.86 1.59 9.57
C SER A 308 -15.28 0.57 10.56
N CYS A 309 -13.98 0.65 10.87
CA CYS A 309 -13.34 -0.08 11.97
C CYS A 309 -13.25 0.71 13.28
N GLY A 310 -13.81 1.91 13.33
CA GLY A 310 -13.83 2.78 14.50
C GLY A 310 -12.54 3.57 14.73
N ALA A 311 -11.74 3.77 13.68
CA ALA A 311 -10.67 4.77 13.67
C ALA A 311 -11.26 6.18 13.53
N ASP A 312 -10.54 7.14 14.08
CA ASP A 312 -10.62 8.54 13.68
C ASP A 312 -9.85 8.75 12.37
N THR A 313 -10.28 9.67 11.51
CA THR A 313 -9.69 9.83 10.17
C THR A 313 -9.13 11.23 9.92
N ILE A 314 -7.96 11.29 9.32
CA ILE A 314 -7.37 12.51 8.79
C ILE A 314 -7.15 12.33 7.30
N LEU A 315 -7.93 13.04 6.48
CA LEU A 315 -7.72 13.06 5.04
C LEU A 315 -6.63 14.06 4.67
N LEU A 316 -5.60 13.55 4.00
CA LEU A 316 -4.52 14.32 3.39
C LEU A 316 -5.00 14.86 2.04
N ASP A 317 -5.62 16.03 2.06
CA ASP A 317 -6.07 16.74 0.86
C ASP A 317 -5.03 17.79 0.45
N LEU A 318 -3.84 17.31 0.11
CA LEU A 318 -2.63 18.13 0.04
C LEU A 318 -2.67 19.19 -1.06
N ASP A 319 -2.00 20.31 -0.80
CA ASP A 319 -1.84 21.40 -1.77
C ASP A 319 -1.18 20.88 -3.07
N LYS A 320 -1.47 21.54 -4.21
CA LYS A 320 -0.98 21.12 -5.54
C LYS A 320 0.54 20.97 -5.63
N GLU A 321 1.29 21.66 -4.77
CA GLU A 321 2.75 21.57 -4.71
C GLU A 321 3.27 20.17 -4.33
N TYR A 322 2.46 19.39 -3.59
CA TYR A 322 2.78 18.01 -3.23
C TYR A 322 2.61 17.04 -4.41
N ARG A 323 1.97 17.44 -5.52
CA ARG A 323 1.75 16.59 -6.71
C ARG A 323 1.01 15.27 -6.39
N GLN A 324 0.19 15.30 -5.35
CA GLN A 324 -0.71 14.20 -5.00
C GLN A 324 -1.68 13.92 -6.14
N THR A 325 -1.77 12.67 -6.59
CA THR A 325 -2.64 12.32 -7.72
C THR A 325 -4.02 11.86 -7.30
N ALA A 326 -4.19 11.28 -6.10
CA ALA A 326 -5.45 10.70 -5.63
C ALA A 326 -6.66 11.65 -5.74
N LYS A 327 -6.53 12.90 -5.29
CA LYS A 327 -7.58 13.93 -5.42
C LYS A 327 -8.07 14.12 -6.85
N THR A 328 -7.17 14.02 -7.84
CA THR A 328 -7.47 14.27 -9.25
C THR A 328 -8.08 13.07 -9.98
N ARG A 329 -7.95 11.86 -9.43
CA ARG A 329 -8.43 10.62 -10.07
C ARG A 329 -9.95 10.62 -10.22
N PHE A 330 -10.69 11.21 -9.26
CA PHE A 330 -12.15 11.10 -9.18
C PHE A 330 -12.90 12.42 -9.39
N LEU A 331 -12.24 13.44 -9.95
CA LEU A 331 -12.91 14.71 -10.32
C LEU A 331 -13.99 14.47 -11.39
N TRP A 332 -14.93 15.42 -11.52
CA TRP A 332 -16.05 15.28 -12.47
C TRP A 332 -15.66 15.73 -13.89
N GLY A 333 -16.11 14.99 -14.90
CA GLY A 333 -15.99 15.39 -16.31
C GLY A 333 -14.56 15.34 -16.87
N SER A 334 -14.18 16.33 -17.68
CA SER A 334 -12.88 16.38 -18.37
C SER A 334 -11.68 16.62 -17.45
N GLU A 335 -11.91 16.85 -16.16
CA GLU A 335 -10.86 17.07 -15.16
C GLU A 335 -10.40 15.78 -14.47
N ALA A 336 -11.12 14.67 -14.63
CA ALA A 336 -10.68 13.36 -14.16
C ALA A 336 -9.46 12.93 -14.98
N VAL A 337 -8.30 12.88 -14.32
CA VAL A 337 -7.07 12.38 -14.95
C VAL A 337 -6.72 11.07 -14.27
N MET A 338 -7.13 9.96 -14.89
CA MET A 338 -6.63 8.65 -14.49
C MET A 338 -5.16 8.53 -14.90
N PRO A 339 -4.26 8.20 -13.96
CA PRO A 339 -2.85 8.00 -14.29
C PRO A 339 -2.66 6.88 -15.31
N SER A 340 -1.65 6.99 -16.18
CA SER A 340 -1.41 5.99 -17.23
C SER A 340 -1.16 4.60 -16.66
N TRP A 341 -0.57 4.52 -15.47
CA TRP A 341 -0.29 3.30 -14.73
C TRP A 341 -1.51 2.62 -14.10
N ASN A 342 -2.70 3.21 -14.19
CA ASN A 342 -3.92 2.60 -13.65
C ASN A 342 -4.39 1.41 -14.50
N THR A 343 -4.56 0.26 -13.83
CA THR A 343 -5.10 -0.98 -14.44
C THR A 343 -6.55 -1.28 -14.07
N ALA A 344 -7.17 -0.45 -13.22
CA ALA A 344 -8.55 -0.65 -12.77
C ALA A 344 -9.54 -0.59 -13.95
N SER A 345 -10.60 -1.39 -13.86
CA SER A 345 -11.67 -1.37 -14.86
C SER A 345 -12.55 -0.12 -14.72
N GLY A 346 -13.32 0.23 -15.76
CA GLY A 346 -14.26 1.35 -15.68
C GLY A 346 -15.35 1.16 -14.62
N GLU A 347 -15.79 -0.10 -14.40
CA GLU A 347 -16.74 -0.46 -13.35
C GLU A 347 -16.13 -0.27 -11.95
N GLU A 348 -14.89 -0.72 -11.75
CA GLU A 348 -14.15 -0.52 -10.50
C GLU A 348 -13.96 0.96 -10.18
N ILE A 349 -13.63 1.78 -11.19
CA ILE A 349 -13.53 3.24 -11.04
C ILE A 349 -14.88 3.85 -10.63
N ALA A 350 -15.99 3.43 -11.26
CA ALA A 350 -17.32 3.92 -10.93
C ALA A 350 -17.72 3.53 -9.49
N ASN A 351 -17.43 2.30 -9.07
CA ASN A 351 -17.67 1.81 -7.71
C ASN A 351 -16.83 2.58 -6.69
N ARG A 352 -15.53 2.78 -6.96
CA ARG A 352 -14.64 3.57 -6.08
C ARG A 352 -15.12 5.01 -5.96
N LYS A 353 -15.65 5.60 -7.02
CA LYS A 353 -16.28 6.92 -6.95
C LYS A 353 -17.47 6.94 -5.97
N ALA A 354 -18.38 5.97 -6.07
CA ALA A 354 -19.52 5.87 -5.15
C ALA A 354 -19.07 5.70 -3.70
N MET A 355 -18.01 4.92 -3.46
CA MET A 355 -17.40 4.76 -2.14
C MET A 355 -16.78 6.07 -1.63
N ASN A 356 -16.09 6.84 -2.48
CA ASN A 356 -15.55 8.16 -2.11
C ASN A 356 -16.67 9.11 -1.69
N ASP A 357 -17.76 9.18 -2.46
CA ASP A 357 -18.90 10.03 -2.15
C ASP A 357 -19.54 9.65 -0.79
N ALA A 358 -19.57 8.36 -0.46
CA ALA A 358 -20.07 7.84 0.81
C ALA A 358 -19.11 8.08 1.99
N ALA A 359 -17.80 8.03 1.76
CA ALA A 359 -16.77 8.18 2.79
C ALA A 359 -16.49 9.64 3.16
N GLU A 360 -16.89 10.61 2.35
CA GLU A 360 -16.70 12.05 2.63
C GLU A 360 -17.27 12.47 3.99
N MET A 361 -18.42 11.91 4.39
CA MET A 361 -19.04 12.19 5.70
C MET A 361 -18.33 11.52 6.89
N MET A 362 -17.31 10.69 6.63
CA MET A 362 -16.53 9.97 7.64
C MET A 362 -15.18 10.65 7.93
N VAL A 363 -14.89 11.78 7.27
CA VAL A 363 -13.67 12.58 7.49
C VAL A 363 -13.78 13.33 8.82
N ASP A 364 -12.95 12.99 9.81
CA ASP A 364 -12.92 13.74 11.09
C ASP A 364 -12.11 15.04 10.95
N LYS A 365 -10.97 15.00 10.26
CA LYS A 365 -10.15 16.19 9.93
C LYS A 365 -9.64 16.12 8.49
N ARG A 366 -9.44 17.30 7.91
CA ARG A 366 -8.83 17.47 6.59
C ARG A 366 -7.65 18.42 6.70
N VAL A 367 -6.51 18.03 6.16
CA VAL A 367 -5.29 18.87 6.14
C VAL A 367 -4.79 19.04 4.71
N SER A 368 -4.33 20.24 4.37
CA SER A 368 -3.73 20.52 3.06
C SER A 368 -2.20 20.51 3.06
N ARG A 369 -1.60 20.37 4.24
CA ARG A 369 -0.15 20.30 4.46
C ARG A 369 0.16 19.35 5.58
N LEU A 370 1.24 18.59 5.43
CA LEU A 370 1.68 17.65 6.46
C LEU A 370 2.11 18.35 7.77
N SER A 371 2.51 19.61 7.72
CA SER A 371 2.81 20.40 8.92
C SER A 371 1.58 20.61 9.83
N MET A 372 0.37 20.50 9.30
CA MET A 372 -0.89 20.62 10.05
C MET A 372 -1.31 19.32 10.74
N LEU A 373 -0.66 18.19 10.41
CA LEU A 373 -1.07 16.88 10.89
C LEU A 373 -1.04 16.79 12.42
N PHE A 374 -0.03 17.38 13.06
CA PHE A 374 0.08 17.37 14.52
C PHE A 374 -1.10 18.07 15.19
N ASP A 375 -1.49 19.24 14.68
CA ASP A 375 -2.59 20.02 15.24
C ASP A 375 -3.93 19.28 15.03
N ALA A 376 -4.12 18.65 13.87
CA ALA A 376 -5.29 17.81 13.61
C ALA A 376 -5.39 16.60 14.57
N ILE A 377 -4.27 15.96 14.90
CA ILE A 377 -4.22 14.90 15.93
C ILE A 377 -4.66 15.46 17.28
N GLU A 378 -4.10 16.60 17.70
CA GLU A 378 -4.44 17.25 18.98
C GLU A 378 -5.92 17.61 19.10
N GLU A 379 -6.53 18.13 18.03
CA GLU A 379 -7.96 18.45 17.97
C GLU A 379 -8.82 17.18 18.13
N ILE A 380 -8.49 16.09 17.42
CA ILE A 380 -9.19 14.80 17.57
C ILE A 380 -9.09 14.28 19.00
N LEU A 381 -7.92 14.38 19.64
CA LEU A 381 -7.73 13.94 21.03
C LEU A 381 -8.52 14.77 22.04
N LYS A 382 -8.77 16.06 21.76
CA LYS A 382 -9.61 16.96 22.56
C LYS A 382 -11.11 16.78 22.28
N GLY A 383 -11.46 16.11 21.18
CA GLY A 383 -12.83 15.93 20.74
C GLY A 383 -13.40 17.16 20.04
N GLU A 384 -12.54 17.94 19.37
CA GLU A 384 -12.87 19.16 18.63
C GLU A 384 -13.13 18.92 17.14
#